data_AF-A0A2I0NVZ2-F1
#
_entry.id   AF-A0A2I0NVZ2-F1
#
_cell.length_a   1.000
_cell.length_b   1.000
_cell.length_c   1.000
_cell.angle_alpha   90.00
_cell.angle_beta   90.00
_cell.angle_gamma   90.00
#
_symmetry.space_group_name_H-M   'P 1'
#
loop_
_entity.id
_entity.type
_entity.pdbx_description
1 polymer ?
#
loop_
_entity_poly.entity_id
_entity_poly.type
_entity_poly.pdbx_seq_one_letter_code
_entity_poly.pdbx_strand_id
1 'polypeptide(L)' 'MKAIICPRYGSPDVLQLREVEKPSPLEDEVLIKIHAASLNSRDLRILRANPIIMRFMPGGLFRPKIK' A
#
# COMPACT_ATOMS: atom_id res chain seq x y z
N MET A 1 3.49 6.17 -13.77
CA MET A 1 3.75 6.91 -12.52
C MET A 1 4.41 5.96 -11.56
N LYS A 2 5.29 6.44 -10.69
CA LYS A 2 6.00 5.56 -9.74
C LYS A 2 5.17 5.32 -8.49
N ALA A 3 5.12 4.07 -8.04
CA ALA A 3 4.46 3.67 -6.80
C ALA A 3 5.30 2.63 -6.04
N ILE A 4 5.20 2.65 -4.71
CA ILE A 4 5.74 1.58 -3.86
C ILE A 4 4.66 0.50 -3.71
N ILE A 5 4.98 -0.72 -4.13
CA ILE A 5 4.10 -1.88 -4.10
C ILE A 5 4.56 -2.85 -3.01
N CYS A 6 3.60 -3.35 -2.24
CA CYS A 6 3.82 -4.38 -1.21
C CYS A 6 3.20 -5.71 -1.67
N PRO A 7 3.96 -6.60 -2.34
CA PRO A 7 3.41 -7.81 -2.96
C PRO A 7 3.10 -8.93 -1.95
N ARG A 8 3.73 -8.90 -0.78
CA ARG A 8 3.57 -9.87 0.31
C ARG A 8 3.95 -9.22 1.64
N TYR A 9 3.52 -9.82 2.74
CA TYR A 9 3.94 -9.40 4.06
C TYR A 9 5.44 -9.68 4.29
N GLY A 10 6.12 -8.83 5.06
CA GLY A 10 7.52 -9.04 5.40
C GLY A 10 8.24 -7.82 5.97
N SER A 11 9.58 -7.84 5.88
CA SER A 11 10.44 -6.69 6.14
C SER A 11 10.27 -5.62 5.04
N PRO A 12 10.80 -4.39 5.21
CA PRO A 12 10.80 -3.38 4.16
C PRO A 12 11.41 -3.84 2.83
N ASP A 13 12.26 -4.87 2.81
CA ASP A 13 12.90 -5.40 1.61
C ASP A 13 11.92 -6.03 0.61
N VAL A 14 10.68 -6.32 1.04
CA VAL A 14 9.64 -6.81 0.12
C VAL A 14 9.01 -5.68 -0.71
N LEU A 15 9.23 -4.42 -0.34
CA LEU A 15 8.69 -3.25 -1.04
C LEU A 15 9.38 -3.07 -2.38
N GLN A 16 8.61 -2.72 -3.39
CA GLN A 16 9.10 -2.58 -4.76
C GLN A 16 8.66 -1.26 -5.35
N LEU A 17 9.61 -0.46 -5.83
CA LEU A 17 9.31 0.69 -6.67
C LEU A 17 8.94 0.19 -8.06
N ARG A 18 7.72 0.45 -8.51
CA ARG A 18 7.24 0.07 -9.84
C ARG A 18 6.68 1.27 -10.58
N GLU A 19 6.81 1.26 -11.91
CA GLU A 19 5.98 2.09 -12.77
C GLU A 19 4.59 1.45 -12.90
N VAL A 20 3.56 2.25 -12.68
CA VAL A 20 2.15 1.87 -12.79
C VAL A 20 1.41 2.87 -13.68
N GLU A 21 0.26 2.49 -14.20
CA GLU A 21 -0.58 3.41 -14.97
C GLU A 21 -1.01 4.60 -14.10
N LYS A 22 -1.10 5.78 -14.73
CA LYS A 22 -1.60 6.98 -14.05
C LYS A 22 -3.13 6.84 -13.95
N PRO A 23 -3.73 6.95 -12.76
CA PRO A 23 -5.17 6.83 -12.62
C PRO A 23 -5.89 7.99 -13.31
N SER A 24 -7.07 7.68 -13.86
CA SER A 24 -8.02 8.66 -14.40
C SER A 24 -9.17 8.82 -13.40
N PRO A 25 -9.41 10.02 -12.86
CA PRO A 25 -10.48 10.23 -11.89
C PRO A 25 -11.86 10.07 -12.56
N LEU A 26 -12.83 9.59 -11.77
CA LEU A 26 -14.26 9.66 -12.11
C LEU A 26 -14.84 11.07 -11.89
N GLU A 27 -16.13 11.27 -12.15
CA GLU A 27 -16.80 12.58 -12.09
C GLU A 27 -16.67 13.27 -10.72
N ASP A 28 -16.72 12.51 -9.62
CA ASP A 28 -16.63 13.03 -8.25
C ASP A 28 -15.24 12.85 -7.60
N GLU A 29 -14.20 12.59 -8.41
CA GLU A 29 -12.84 12.37 -7.91
C GLU A 29 -11.87 13.44 -8.42
N VAL A 30 -10.79 13.66 -7.66
CA VAL A 30 -9.70 14.56 -8.06
C VAL A 30 -8.38 13.81 -8.14
N LEU A 31 -7.60 14.14 -9.17
CA LEU A 31 -6.26 13.57 -9.32
C LEU A 31 -5.21 14.43 -8.61
N ILE A 32 -4.62 13.88 -7.57
CA ILE A 32 -3.63 14.58 -6.75
C ILE A 32 -2.21 14.19 -7.16
N LYS A 33 -1.35 15.18 -7.40
CA LYS A 33 0.10 14.97 -7.55
C LYS A 33 0.75 14.90 -6.17
N ILE A 34 1.19 13.72 -5.76
CA ILE A 34 1.88 13.53 -4.48
C ILE A 34 3.29 14.12 -4.54
N HIS A 35 3.58 15.09 -3.67
CA HIS A 35 4.93 15.65 -3.49
C HIS A 35 5.70 14.99 -2.33
N ALA A 36 4.99 14.58 -1.28
CA ALA A 36 5.54 13.85 -0.14
C ALA A 36 4.45 12.95 0.46
N ALA A 37 4.87 11.82 1.05
CA ALA A 37 4.02 10.93 1.82
C ALA A 37 4.72 10.60 3.15
N SER A 38 3.98 10.65 4.25
CA SER A 38 4.50 10.32 5.58
C SER A 38 4.44 8.81 5.83
N LEU A 39 5.36 8.30 6.65
CA LEU A 39 5.27 6.95 7.21
C LEU A 39 4.57 6.99 8.55
N ASN A 40 3.58 6.12 8.72
CA ASN A 40 2.77 5.99 9.92
C ASN A 40 2.97 4.61 10.55
N SER A 41 2.69 4.52 11.86
CA SER A 41 2.71 3.24 12.58
C SER A 41 1.83 2.16 11.95
N ARG A 42 0.73 2.57 11.30
CA ARG A 42 -0.18 1.69 10.58
C ARG A 42 0.47 1.03 9.36
N ASP A 43 1.33 1.75 8.65
CA ASP A 43 1.99 1.24 7.44
C ASP A 43 2.91 0.06 7.79
N LEU A 44 3.66 0.19 8.89
CA LEU A 44 4.53 -0.87 9.37
C LEU A 44 3.76 -2.11 9.87
N ARG A 45 2.63 -1.89 10.55
CA ARG A 45 1.75 -2.97 11.02
C ARG A 45 1.13 -3.75 9.87
N ILE A 46 0.72 -3.06 8.80
CA ILE A 46 0.20 -3.70 7.58
C ILE A 46 1.32 -4.42 6.85
N LEU A 47 2.47 -3.79 6.64
CA LEU A 47 3.63 -4.37 5.95
C LEU A 47 4.05 -5.71 6.58
N ARG A 48 4.08 -5.78 7.91
CA ARG A 48 4.51 -6.98 8.65
C ARG A 48 3.36 -7.92 9.01
N ALA A 49 2.10 -7.56 8.77
CA ALA A 49 0.92 -8.24 9.32
C ALA A 49 1.02 -8.46 10.84
N ASN A 50 1.44 -7.44 11.59
CA ASN A 50 1.64 -7.53 13.04
C ASN A 50 0.77 -6.49 13.77
N PRO A 51 -0.12 -6.89 14.70
CA PRO A 51 -0.43 -8.27 15.10
C PRO A 51 -1.14 -9.07 14.00
N ILE A 52 -1.18 -10.41 14.12
CA ILE A 52 -1.74 -11.32 13.09
C ILE A 52 -3.17 -10.96 12.67
N ILE A 53 -3.92 -10.28 13.55
CA ILE A 53 -5.26 -9.74 13.27
C ILE A 53 -5.30 -8.77 12.08
N MET A 54 -4.17 -8.13 11.75
CA MET A 54 -4.03 -7.26 10.57
C MET A 54 -4.28 -8.00 9.24
N ARG A 55 -4.19 -9.35 9.24
CA ARG A 55 -4.57 -10.19 8.08
C ARG A 55 -6.08 -10.27 7.87
N PHE A 56 -6.86 -10.11 8.93
CA PHE A 56 -8.32 -10.18 8.90
C PHE A 56 -8.98 -8.80 8.70
N MET A 57 -8.26 -7.70 8.95
CA MET A 57 -8.68 -6.32 8.67
C MET A 57 -7.45 -5.47 8.33
N PRO A 58 -7.36 -4.71 7.22
CA PRO A 58 -7.87 -4.86 5.85
C PRO A 58 -6.86 -5.62 4.94
N GLY A 59 -5.87 -6.28 5.53
CA GLY A 59 -4.66 -6.72 4.83
C GLY A 59 -4.84 -7.92 3.90
N GLY A 60 -5.90 -8.73 4.03
CA GLY A 60 -6.03 -9.97 3.26
C GLY A 60 -5.23 -11.13 3.84
N LEU A 61 -5.78 -12.34 3.78
CA LEU A 61 -5.27 -13.46 4.57
C LEU A 61 -3.81 -13.84 4.23
N PHE A 62 -3.44 -13.92 2.95
CA PHE A 62 -2.12 -14.41 2.53
C PHE A 62 -1.14 -13.30 2.12
N ARG A 63 -1.65 -12.19 1.60
CA ARG A 63 -0.88 -11.04 1.11
C ARG A 63 -1.70 -9.75 1.27
N PRO A 64 -1.03 -8.59 1.43
CA PRO A 64 -1.65 -7.27 1.38
C PRO A 64 -2.61 -7.15 0.19
N LYS A 65 -3.91 -6.97 0.46
CA LYS A 65 -4.87 -6.50 -0.54
C LYS A 65 -4.92 -4.99 -0.48
N ILE A 66 -4.04 -4.36 -1.26
CA ILE A 66 -4.10 -2.93 -1.51
C ILE A 66 -4.91 -2.78 -2.80
N LYS A 67 -6.10 -2.18 -2.70
CA LYS A 67 -6.83 -1.66 -3.86
C LYS A 67 -6.24 -0.31 -4.23
#